data_AF-R6MY11-F1
#
_entry.id   AF-R6MY11-F1
#
_cell.length_a   1.000
_cell.length_b   1.000
_cell.length_c   1.000
_cell.angle_alpha   90.00
_cell.angle_beta   90.00
_cell.angle_gamma   90.00
#
_symmetry.space_group_name_H-M   'P 1'
#
loop_
_entity.id
_entity.type
_entity.pdbx_description
1 polymer ?
#
loop_
_entity_poly.entity_id
_entity_poly.type
_entity_poly.pdbx_seq_one_letter_code
_entity_poly.pdbx_strand_id
1 'polypeptide(L)'
;MFDKQSIEAYRNIKAPEELREKVMRLNPELSSPGSNHRSKNAMLRPIAAVACAAVFCLAVSFSFWNQKDAALLYQGVPVEGEPAVIAADMPQSAALVRDSVPSGIPLELETAERTKVSVSGGELSAFDAEGVLLGSGREVELSGKAALYWDLSQSDNSDLLLVLATEAERFTYTLSVSGSGGYILQKNETQ
;
A
#
# COMPACT_ATOMS: atom_id res chain seq x y z
N MET A 1 27.39 -49.29 68.57
CA MET A 1 27.41 -49.87 67.21
C MET A 1 26.08 -50.60 67.04
N PHE A 2 25.22 -50.16 66.11
CA PHE A 2 23.87 -50.75 65.95
C PHE A 2 23.93 -51.94 65.01
N ASP A 3 23.37 -53.08 65.41
CA ASP A 3 23.34 -54.31 64.60
C ASP A 3 22.36 -54.19 63.43
N LYS A 4 22.69 -54.82 62.30
CA LYS A 4 21.93 -54.75 61.03
C LYS A 4 20.44 -55.10 61.19
N GLN A 5 20.12 -55.98 62.13
CA GLN A 5 18.75 -56.40 62.42
C GLN A 5 17.91 -55.30 63.10
N SER A 6 18.54 -54.43 63.90
CA SER A 6 17.87 -53.27 64.50
C SER A 6 17.54 -52.20 63.45
N ILE A 7 18.40 -52.03 62.43
CA ILE A 7 18.20 -51.07 61.34
C ILE A 7 17.04 -51.50 60.43
N GLU A 8 16.87 -52.80 60.18
CA GLU A 8 15.72 -53.30 59.42
C GLU A 8 14.39 -53.17 60.18
N ALA A 9 14.41 -53.34 61.51
CA ALA A 9 13.21 -53.16 62.34
C ALA A 9 12.68 -51.72 62.29
N TYR A 10 13.56 -50.70 62.32
CA TYR A 10 13.15 -49.29 62.15
C TYR A 10 12.63 -48.98 60.74
N ARG A 11 13.17 -49.65 59.71
CA ARG A 11 12.74 -49.47 58.32
C ARG A 11 11.34 -50.03 58.05
N ASN A 12 10.89 -50.97 58.86
CA ASN A 12 9.59 -51.63 58.71
C ASN A 12 8.47 -51.02 59.58
N ILE A 13 8.76 -49.92 60.30
CA ILE A 13 7.73 -49.16 61.01
C ILE A 13 6.91 -48.40 59.98
N LYS A 14 5.77 -48.99 59.59
CA LYS A 14 4.75 -48.33 58.77
C LYS A 14 3.82 -47.56 59.69
N ALA A 15 3.65 -46.27 59.46
CA ALA A 15 2.71 -45.46 60.23
C ALA A 15 1.28 -46.04 60.10
N PRO A 16 0.49 -46.09 61.19
CA PRO A 16 -0.88 -46.61 61.16
C PRO A 16 -1.74 -45.88 60.12
N GLU A 17 -2.54 -46.64 59.37
CA GLU A 17 -3.45 -46.14 58.31
C GLU A 17 -4.34 -44.98 58.80
N GLU A 18 -4.76 -45.01 60.06
CA GLU A 18 -5.61 -44.00 60.71
C GLU A 18 -4.94 -42.62 60.81
N LEU A 19 -3.62 -42.57 61.00
CA LEU A 19 -2.87 -41.30 61.02
C LEU A 19 -2.68 -40.75 59.60
N ARG A 20 -2.51 -41.62 58.60
CA ARG A 20 -2.41 -41.23 57.19
C ARG A 20 -3.70 -40.59 56.70
N GLU A 21 -4.85 -41.15 57.06
CA GLU A 21 -6.15 -40.60 56.69
C GLU A 21 -6.43 -39.25 57.38
N LYS A 22 -6.03 -39.11 58.65
CA LYS A 22 -6.14 -37.83 59.38
C LYS A 22 -5.25 -36.74 58.78
N VAL A 23 -4.03 -37.07 58.34
CA VAL A 23 -3.12 -36.11 57.69
C VAL A 23 -3.61 -35.73 56.29
N MET A 24 -4.15 -36.67 55.51
CA MET A 24 -4.76 -36.35 54.21
C MET A 24 -6.01 -35.48 54.33
N ARG A 25 -6.82 -35.63 55.40
CA ARG A 25 -7.98 -34.75 55.64
C ARG A 25 -7.58 -33.34 56.10
N LEU A 26 -6.43 -33.19 56.77
CA LEU A 26 -5.95 -31.89 57.26
C LEU A 26 -5.23 -31.06 56.20
N ASN A 27 -4.87 -31.63 55.05
CA ASN A 27 -4.22 -30.91 53.97
C ASN A 27 -4.85 -31.22 52.61
N PRO A 28 -6.01 -30.61 52.28
CA PRO A 28 -6.71 -30.83 51.01
C PRO A 28 -5.95 -30.31 49.78
N GLU A 29 -4.86 -29.56 49.97
CA GLU A 29 -4.08 -28.91 48.91
C GLU A 29 -3.17 -29.87 48.11
N LEU A 30 -3.00 -31.14 48.52
CA LEU A 30 -2.17 -32.11 47.80
C LEU A 30 -2.95 -33.16 46.98
N SER A 31 -4.29 -33.11 47.01
CA SER A 31 -5.16 -34.05 46.30
C SER A 31 -6.11 -33.35 45.33
N SER A 32 -5.56 -32.50 44.46
CA SER A 32 -6.25 -32.05 43.25
C SER A 32 -5.30 -32.14 42.06
N PRO A 33 -5.54 -33.01 41.08
CA PRO A 33 -4.85 -32.91 39.80
C PRO A 33 -5.28 -31.57 39.20
N GLY A 34 -4.30 -30.69 38.98
CA GLY A 34 -4.45 -29.30 38.56
C GLY A 34 -5.72 -29.06 37.76
N SER A 35 -6.72 -28.48 38.43
CA SER A 35 -7.78 -27.72 37.81
C SER A 35 -7.10 -26.63 36.98
N ASN A 36 -6.86 -26.96 35.71
CA ASN A 36 -6.56 -25.96 34.70
C ASN A 36 -7.75 -25.02 34.72
N HIS A 37 -7.59 -23.89 35.41
CA HIS A 37 -8.39 -22.71 35.15
C HIS A 37 -8.08 -22.33 33.70
N ARG A 38 -8.80 -22.99 32.77
CA ARG A 38 -8.76 -22.72 31.34
C ARG A 38 -9.31 -21.32 31.20
N SER A 39 -8.40 -20.35 31.25
CA SER A 39 -8.64 -18.97 30.89
C SER A 39 -9.35 -18.99 29.54
N LYS A 40 -10.65 -18.66 29.55
CA LYS A 40 -11.50 -18.53 28.35
C LYS A 40 -10.98 -17.44 27.40
N ASN A 41 -9.94 -16.72 27.78
CA ASN A 41 -9.38 -15.60 27.05
C ASN A 41 -8.21 -16.00 26.15
N ALA A 42 -7.70 -17.24 26.25
CA ALA A 42 -6.63 -17.73 25.37
C ALA A 42 -7.12 -18.05 23.94
N MET A 43 -8.44 -18.19 23.75
CA MET A 43 -9.06 -18.51 22.46
C MET A 43 -9.78 -17.31 21.83
N LEU A 44 -9.42 -16.07 22.19
CA LEU A 44 -9.91 -14.86 21.50
C LEU A 44 -8.80 -14.13 20.74
N ARG A 45 -7.53 -14.46 21.00
CA ARG A 45 -6.39 -13.91 20.27
C ARG A 45 -6.30 -14.33 18.78
N PRO A 46 -6.72 -15.54 18.33
CA PRO A 46 -6.60 -15.88 16.92
C PRO A 46 -7.75 -15.30 16.06
N ILE A 47 -8.90 -14.99 16.64
CA ILE A 47 -10.06 -14.48 15.87
C ILE A 47 -9.83 -13.03 15.41
N ALA A 48 -9.24 -12.20 16.28
CA ALA A 48 -8.90 -10.82 15.92
C ALA A 48 -7.81 -10.76 14.82
N ALA A 49 -6.81 -11.64 14.87
CA ALA A 49 -5.74 -11.68 13.87
C ALA A 49 -6.25 -12.13 12.48
N VAL A 50 -7.15 -13.11 12.43
CA VAL A 50 -7.77 -13.57 11.17
C VAL A 50 -8.71 -12.50 10.59
N ALA A 51 -9.45 -11.79 11.43
CA ALA A 51 -10.28 -10.66 10.99
C ALA A 51 -9.44 -9.51 10.43
N CYS A 52 -8.32 -9.15 11.08
CA CYS A 52 -7.40 -8.14 10.55
C CYS A 52 -6.76 -8.57 9.23
N ALA A 53 -6.37 -9.85 9.10
CA ALA A 53 -5.84 -10.36 7.84
C ALA A 53 -6.89 -10.30 6.71
N ALA A 54 -8.15 -10.65 6.99
CA ALA A 54 -9.23 -10.55 6.00
C ALA A 54 -9.51 -9.09 5.60
N VAL A 55 -9.50 -8.14 6.54
CA VAL A 55 -9.67 -6.70 6.23
C VAL A 55 -8.49 -6.17 5.40
N PHE A 56 -7.25 -6.56 5.73
CA PHE A 56 -6.08 -6.20 4.92
C PHE A 56 -6.14 -6.84 3.53
N CYS A 57 -6.50 -8.11 3.41
CA CYS A 57 -6.66 -8.77 2.12
C CYS A 57 -7.75 -8.10 1.28
N LEU A 58 -8.89 -7.73 1.90
CA LEU A 58 -9.97 -7.02 1.21
C LEU A 58 -9.55 -5.59 0.82
N ALA A 59 -8.81 -4.88 1.67
CA ALA A 59 -8.30 -3.54 1.35
C ALA A 59 -7.29 -3.58 0.19
N VAL A 60 -6.36 -4.54 0.22
CA VAL A 60 -5.37 -4.73 -0.85
C VAL A 60 -6.02 -5.25 -2.14
N SER A 61 -7.02 -6.13 -2.04
CA SER A 61 -7.75 -6.60 -3.22
C SER A 61 -8.66 -5.53 -3.80
N PHE A 62 -9.21 -4.62 -3.00
CA PHE A 62 -9.94 -3.44 -3.52
C PHE A 62 -9.02 -2.51 -4.33
N SER A 63 -7.76 -2.36 -3.94
CA SER A 63 -6.76 -1.62 -4.71
C SER A 63 -6.41 -2.32 -6.03
N PHE A 64 -6.37 -3.65 -6.04
CA PHE A 64 -6.07 -4.44 -7.24
C PHE A 64 -7.26 -4.57 -8.19
N TRP A 65 -8.49 -4.54 -7.67
CA TRP A 65 -9.73 -4.66 -8.46
C TRP A 65 -10.19 -3.34 -9.10
N ASN A 66 -9.74 -2.19 -8.58
CA ASN A 66 -10.00 -0.86 -9.17
C ASN A 66 -8.78 -0.28 -9.91
N GLN A 67 -7.83 -1.12 -10.31
CA GLN A 67 -6.69 -0.63 -11.07
C GLN A 67 -7.17 -0.28 -12.48
N LYS A 68 -7.36 1.03 -12.73
CA LYS A 68 -7.65 1.57 -14.05
C LYS A 68 -6.55 1.16 -15.02
N ASP A 69 -6.93 0.83 -16.25
CA ASP A 69 -5.99 0.34 -17.26
C ASP A 69 -4.99 1.42 -17.71
N ALA A 70 -5.33 2.70 -17.48
CA ALA A 70 -4.43 3.84 -17.60
C ALA A 70 -4.66 4.87 -16.50
N ALA A 71 -3.56 5.36 -15.91
CA ALA A 71 -3.55 6.43 -14.91
C ALA A 71 -2.53 7.51 -15.27
N LEU A 72 -2.93 8.77 -15.12
CA LEU A 72 -2.04 9.92 -15.17
C LEU A 72 -1.62 10.30 -13.76
N LEU A 73 -0.31 10.44 -13.55
CA LEU A 73 0.24 10.84 -12.27
C LEU A 73 1.02 12.15 -12.40
N TYR A 74 1.06 12.89 -11.30
CA TYR A 74 1.91 14.04 -11.11
C TYR A 74 2.69 13.85 -9.81
N GLN A 75 4.02 13.86 -9.89
CA GLN A 75 4.92 13.58 -8.76
C GLN A 75 4.60 12.24 -8.06
N GLY A 76 4.32 11.20 -8.85
CA GLY A 76 3.91 9.88 -8.35
C GLY A 76 2.51 9.80 -7.72
N VAL A 77 1.70 10.87 -7.74
CA VAL A 77 0.33 10.86 -7.23
C VAL A 77 -0.68 10.81 -8.39
N PRO A 78 -1.62 9.85 -8.41
CA PRO A 78 -2.60 9.74 -9.49
C PRO A 78 -3.62 10.88 -9.43
N VAL A 79 -3.90 11.50 -10.59
CA VAL A 79 -4.86 12.60 -10.72
C VAL A 79 -6.25 12.01 -10.95
N GLU A 80 -6.95 11.62 -9.88
CA GLU A 80 -8.22 10.89 -9.99
C GLU A 80 -9.46 11.69 -9.55
N GLY A 81 -9.31 12.63 -8.63
CA GLY A 81 -10.43 13.42 -8.12
C GLY A 81 -10.00 14.72 -7.44
N GLU A 82 -8.91 14.71 -6.69
CA GLU A 82 -8.30 15.94 -6.21
C GLU A 82 -7.49 16.62 -7.33
N PRO A 83 -7.70 17.92 -7.60
CA PRO A 83 -6.90 18.64 -8.59
C PRO A 83 -5.42 18.69 -8.17
N ALA A 84 -4.53 18.35 -9.09
CA ALA A 84 -3.10 18.50 -8.89
C ALA A 84 -2.70 19.95 -9.10
N VAL A 85 -2.15 20.59 -8.06
CA VAL A 85 -1.67 21.97 -8.10
C VAL A 85 -0.20 21.99 -8.49
N ILE A 86 0.10 22.67 -9.59
CA ILE A 86 1.43 22.82 -10.17
C ILE A 86 1.91 24.24 -9.89
N ALA A 87 2.97 24.38 -9.10
CA ALA A 87 3.47 25.70 -8.72
C ALA A 87 4.12 26.43 -9.90
N ALA A 88 4.07 27.77 -9.89
CA ALA A 88 4.66 28.60 -10.95
C ALA A 88 6.19 28.53 -10.96
N ASP A 89 6.80 28.29 -9.80
CA ASP A 89 8.24 28.21 -9.55
C ASP A 89 8.77 26.77 -9.55
N MET A 90 8.04 25.86 -10.21
CA MET A 90 8.27 24.42 -10.15
C MET A 90 9.77 24.06 -10.26
N PRO A 91 10.35 23.42 -9.22
CA PRO A 91 11.71 22.90 -9.32
C PRO A 91 11.68 21.78 -10.34
N GLN A 92 12.35 21.99 -11.48
CA GLN A 92 12.54 20.96 -12.49
C GLN A 92 13.18 19.75 -11.83
N SER A 93 12.45 18.65 -11.71
CA SER A 93 12.92 17.43 -11.06
C SER A 93 14.31 17.08 -11.57
N ALA A 94 15.30 17.13 -10.67
CA ALA A 94 16.73 16.98 -10.94
C ALA A 94 17.14 15.55 -11.37
N ALA A 95 16.21 14.75 -11.88
CA ALA A 95 16.40 13.32 -12.17
C ALA A 95 16.86 13.02 -13.60
N LEU A 96 16.96 14.01 -14.50
CA LEU A 96 17.58 13.81 -15.83
C LEU A 96 18.57 14.94 -16.13
N VAL A 97 19.77 14.84 -15.55
CA VAL A 97 20.96 15.57 -16.02
C VAL A 97 21.42 14.92 -17.33
N ARG A 98 20.79 15.30 -18.44
CA ARG A 98 21.30 15.11 -19.81
C ARG A 98 20.93 16.34 -20.62
N ASP A 99 21.90 17.26 -20.78
CA ASP A 99 22.09 18.41 -21.71
C ASP A 99 20.93 19.18 -22.36
N SER A 100 19.68 18.91 -22.04
CA SER A 100 18.49 19.65 -22.45
C SER A 100 17.33 19.13 -21.60
N VAL A 101 17.15 19.69 -20.41
CA VAL A 101 15.99 19.38 -19.57
C VAL A 101 14.75 19.74 -20.39
N PRO A 102 13.83 18.79 -20.67
CA PRO A 102 12.63 19.10 -21.42
C PRO A 102 11.85 20.20 -20.68
N SER A 103 11.58 21.31 -21.36
CA SER A 103 10.71 22.35 -20.85
C SER A 103 9.27 21.82 -20.87
N GLY A 104 8.56 21.93 -19.74
CA GLY A 104 7.15 21.55 -19.68
C GLY A 104 6.71 21.03 -18.32
N ILE A 105 5.43 20.70 -18.23
CA ILE A 105 4.85 20.08 -17.05
C ILE A 105 5.26 18.60 -17.03
N PRO A 106 5.98 18.14 -15.98
CA PRO A 106 6.33 16.74 -15.84
C PRO A 106 5.11 15.95 -15.37
N LEU A 107 4.73 14.94 -16.13
CA LEU A 107 3.65 14.01 -15.85
C LEU A 107 4.18 12.58 -16.00
N GLU A 108 3.47 11.63 -15.43
CA GLU A 108 3.81 10.21 -15.55
C GLU A 108 2.57 9.47 -16.04
N LEU A 109 2.77 8.54 -16.95
CA LEU A 109 1.74 7.60 -17.39
C LEU A 109 2.07 6.23 -16.84
N GLU A 110 1.10 5.61 -16.19
CA GLU A 110 1.12 4.18 -15.91
C GLU A 110 -0.06 3.53 -16.63
N THR A 111 0.23 2.63 -17.58
CA THR A 111 -0.78 1.85 -18.28
C THR A 111 -0.32 0.42 -18.50
N ALA A 112 -1.25 -0.53 -18.41
CA ALA A 112 -1.01 -1.93 -18.75
C ALA A 112 -1.26 -2.23 -20.23
N GLU A 113 -1.94 -1.32 -20.94
CA GLU A 113 -2.38 -1.50 -22.32
C GLU A 113 -1.87 -0.38 -23.23
N ARG A 114 -2.25 -0.46 -24.51
CA ARG A 114 -1.89 0.55 -25.49
C ARG A 114 -2.77 1.78 -25.27
N THR A 115 -2.14 2.85 -24.79
CA THR A 115 -2.81 4.11 -24.49
C THR A 115 -2.32 5.19 -25.43
N LYS A 116 -3.27 5.83 -26.09
CA LYS A 116 -3.05 7.04 -26.87
C LYS A 116 -3.21 8.27 -25.96
N VAL A 117 -2.14 9.04 -25.84
CA VAL A 117 -2.11 10.31 -25.10
C VAL A 117 -2.19 11.43 -26.11
N SER A 118 -3.12 12.37 -25.95
CA SER A 118 -3.28 13.51 -26.87
C SER A 118 -3.55 14.81 -26.14
N VAL A 119 -3.07 15.93 -26.69
CA VAL A 119 -3.21 17.26 -26.10
C VAL A 119 -3.85 18.27 -27.06
N SER A 120 -4.70 19.14 -26.52
CA SER A 120 -5.40 20.18 -27.29
C SER A 120 -4.51 21.37 -27.66
N GLY A 121 -3.36 21.52 -27.01
CA GLY A 121 -2.38 22.57 -27.27
C GLY A 121 -1.03 22.22 -26.64
N GLY A 122 0.03 22.94 -27.02
CA GLY A 122 1.39 22.58 -26.67
C GLY A 122 1.86 21.29 -27.36
N GLU A 123 2.98 20.74 -26.88
CA GLU A 123 3.60 19.52 -27.40
C GLU A 123 3.96 18.57 -26.25
N LEU A 124 3.68 17.28 -26.42
CA LEU A 124 4.10 16.23 -25.51
C LEU A 124 5.41 15.61 -25.99
N SER A 125 6.28 15.28 -25.03
CA SER A 125 7.41 14.38 -25.23
C SER A 125 7.34 13.25 -24.21
N ALA A 126 7.45 12.01 -24.67
CA ALA A 126 7.37 10.81 -23.84
C ALA A 126 8.71 10.08 -23.80
N PHE A 127 9.12 9.63 -22.61
CA PHE A 127 10.36 8.93 -22.37
C PHE A 127 10.14 7.66 -21.57
N ASP A 128 10.96 6.63 -21.80
CA ASP A 128 11.01 5.46 -20.94
C ASP A 128 11.81 5.73 -19.63
N ALA A 129 11.97 4.69 -18.81
CA ALA A 129 12.70 4.77 -17.54
C ALA A 129 14.20 5.07 -17.73
N GLU A 130 14.76 4.70 -18.88
CA GLU A 130 16.14 4.93 -19.27
C GLU A 130 16.37 6.33 -19.88
N GLY A 131 15.29 7.09 -20.07
CA GLY A 131 15.30 8.43 -20.66
C GLY A 131 15.40 8.43 -22.19
N VAL A 132 15.04 7.33 -22.86
CA VAL A 132 14.94 7.24 -24.32
C VAL A 132 13.60 7.81 -24.77
N LEU A 133 13.63 8.66 -25.79
CA LEU A 133 12.43 9.25 -26.39
C LEU A 133 11.58 8.16 -27.06
N LEU A 134 10.37 7.96 -26.56
CA LEU A 134 9.37 7.05 -27.11
C LEU A 134 8.52 7.71 -28.20
N GLY A 135 8.32 9.03 -28.10
CA GLY A 135 7.60 9.81 -29.09
C GLY A 135 7.42 11.26 -28.66
N SER A 136 7.16 12.14 -29.62
CA SER A 136 6.82 13.53 -29.38
C SER A 136 5.77 14.03 -30.35
N GLY A 137 5.07 15.10 -29.97
CA GLY A 137 4.03 15.74 -30.77
C GLY A 137 2.78 16.01 -29.95
N ARG A 138 1.67 16.28 -30.63
CA ARG A 138 0.37 16.50 -29.98
C ARG A 138 -0.34 15.21 -29.57
N GLU A 139 0.17 14.09 -30.06
CA GLU A 139 -0.36 12.77 -29.85
C GLU A 139 0.78 11.77 -29.84
N VAL A 140 0.80 10.91 -28.83
CA VAL A 140 1.77 9.82 -28.71
C VAL A 140 1.04 8.55 -28.28
N GLU A 141 1.53 7.41 -28.72
CA GLU A 141 0.95 6.12 -28.37
C GLU A 141 1.96 5.32 -27.56
N LEU A 142 1.55 4.90 -26.37
CA LEU A 142 2.44 4.35 -25.35
C LEU A 142 1.87 3.05 -24.80
N SER A 143 2.75 2.18 -24.35
CA SER A 143 2.41 0.95 -23.65
C SER A 143 3.37 0.78 -22.48
N GLY A 144 2.84 0.65 -21.26
CA GLY A 144 3.66 0.60 -20.05
C GLY A 144 3.88 1.97 -19.40
N LYS A 145 4.90 2.05 -18.54
CA LYS A 145 5.24 3.27 -17.82
C LYS A 145 6.03 4.24 -18.70
N ALA A 146 5.68 5.52 -18.66
CA ALA A 146 6.39 6.56 -19.39
C ALA A 146 6.41 7.89 -18.62
N ALA A 147 7.54 8.58 -18.68
CA ALA A 147 7.63 9.98 -18.27
C ALA A 147 7.16 10.87 -19.41
N LEU A 148 6.26 11.80 -19.11
CA LEU A 148 5.67 12.74 -20.06
C LEU A 148 6.10 14.16 -19.70
N TYR A 149 6.46 14.94 -20.71
CA TYR A 149 6.72 16.37 -20.56
C TYR A 149 5.79 17.12 -21.51
N TRP A 150 4.91 17.94 -20.94
CA TRP A 150 3.97 18.75 -21.72
C TRP A 150 4.47 20.19 -21.81
N ASP A 151 5.06 20.53 -22.94
CA ASP A 151 5.51 21.88 -23.24
C ASP A 151 4.34 22.76 -23.68
N LEU A 152 4.13 23.86 -22.98
CA LEU A 152 3.06 24.82 -23.23
C LEU A 152 3.54 26.08 -23.97
N SER A 153 4.84 26.16 -24.30
CA SER A 153 5.47 27.35 -24.90
C SER A 153 4.80 27.82 -26.20
N GLN A 154 4.18 26.90 -26.93
CA GLN A 154 3.47 27.17 -28.20
C GLN A 154 1.95 27.27 -28.04
N SER A 155 1.43 27.34 -26.81
CA SER A 155 0.00 27.43 -26.55
C SER A 155 -0.43 28.82 -26.09
N ASP A 156 -1.38 29.41 -26.82
CA ASP A 156 -2.02 30.68 -26.44
C ASP A 156 -3.27 30.47 -25.56
N ASN A 157 -3.69 29.22 -25.33
CA ASN A 157 -4.94 28.88 -24.64
C ASN A 157 -4.74 28.73 -23.13
N SER A 158 -5.69 29.27 -22.35
CA SER A 158 -5.72 29.19 -20.88
C SER A 158 -6.25 27.85 -20.34
N ASP A 159 -7.12 27.18 -21.11
CA ASP A 159 -7.69 25.88 -20.75
C ASP A 159 -7.27 24.84 -21.79
N LEU A 160 -6.35 23.99 -21.39
CA LEU A 160 -5.82 22.92 -22.22
C LEU A 160 -6.36 21.57 -21.78
N LEU A 161 -6.49 20.64 -22.72
CA LEU A 161 -6.99 19.30 -22.46
C LEU A 161 -5.89 18.29 -22.76
N LEU A 162 -5.74 17.33 -21.86
CA LEU A 162 -5.01 16.10 -22.08
C LEU A 162 -6.00 14.94 -22.05
N VAL A 163 -5.91 14.05 -23.02
CA VAL A 163 -6.77 12.88 -23.13
C VAL A 163 -5.91 11.62 -23.13
N LEU A 164 -6.25 10.70 -22.22
CA LEU A 164 -5.82 9.32 -22.28
C LEU A 164 -6.94 8.51 -22.91
N ALA A 165 -6.67 7.84 -24.03
CA ALA A 165 -7.62 6.97 -24.70
C ALA A 165 -7.00 5.58 -24.81
N THR A 166 -7.65 4.61 -24.18
CA THR A 166 -7.34 3.19 -24.35
C THR A 166 -8.41 2.55 -25.23
N GLU A 167 -8.35 1.23 -25.44
CA GLU A 167 -9.43 0.53 -26.17
C GLU A 167 -10.75 0.52 -25.38
N ALA A 168 -10.67 0.47 -24.05
CA ALA A 168 -11.83 0.35 -23.17
C ALA A 168 -12.32 1.69 -22.62
N GLU A 169 -11.40 2.60 -22.30
CA GLU A 169 -11.69 3.81 -21.52
C GLU A 169 -11.12 5.07 -22.16
N ARG A 170 -11.76 6.20 -21.84
CA ARG A 170 -11.27 7.52 -22.23
C ARG A 170 -11.33 8.47 -21.04
N PHE A 171 -10.17 8.94 -20.61
CA PHE A 171 -10.03 9.93 -19.55
C PHE A 171 -9.66 11.28 -20.14
N THR A 172 -10.34 12.33 -19.71
CA THR A 172 -10.02 13.70 -20.09
C THR A 172 -9.57 14.47 -18.86
N TYR A 173 -8.50 15.24 -19.03
CA TYR A 173 -7.91 16.08 -18.01
C TYR A 173 -7.90 17.51 -18.51
N THR A 174 -8.30 18.44 -17.65
CA THR A 174 -8.23 19.88 -17.92
C THR A 174 -7.05 20.47 -17.17
N LEU A 175 -6.23 21.22 -17.89
CA LEU A 175 -5.17 22.03 -17.35
C LEU A 175 -5.59 23.50 -17.45
N SER A 176 -5.75 24.15 -16.30
CA SER A 176 -6.12 25.56 -16.20
C SER A 176 -5.08 26.36 -15.42
N VAL A 177 -5.03 27.66 -15.65
CA VAL A 177 -4.12 28.56 -14.92
C VAL A 177 -4.65 28.83 -13.52
N SER A 178 -3.82 28.62 -12.51
CA SER A 178 -4.10 29.02 -11.13
C SER A 178 -3.99 30.53 -10.98
N GLY A 179 -4.80 31.14 -10.11
CA GLY A 179 -4.70 32.57 -9.76
C GLY A 179 -3.36 32.99 -9.18
N SER A 180 -2.52 32.04 -8.74
CA SER A 180 -1.14 32.25 -8.29
C SER A 180 -0.09 32.22 -9.43
N GLY A 181 -0.50 32.04 -10.68
CA GLY A 181 0.39 31.94 -11.85
C GLY A 181 0.93 30.54 -12.15
N GLY A 182 0.54 29.54 -11.35
CA GLY A 182 0.81 28.12 -11.62
C GLY A 182 -0.29 27.48 -12.48
N TYR A 183 -0.38 26.14 -12.46
CA TYR A 183 -1.42 25.40 -13.16
C TYR A 183 -2.20 24.49 -12.21
N ILE A 184 -3.41 24.13 -12.61
CA ILE A 184 -4.25 23.14 -11.95
C ILE A 184 -4.57 22.08 -12.99
N LEU A 185 -4.17 20.84 -12.73
CA LEU A 185 -4.51 19.69 -13.55
C LEU A 185 -5.61 18.89 -12.86
N GLN A 186 -6.75 18.76 -13.53
CA GLN A 186 -7.92 18.10 -12.97
C GLN A 186 -8.45 17.04 -13.94
N LYS A 187 -8.78 15.86 -13.43
CA LYS A 187 -9.50 14.84 -14.19
C LYS A 187 -10.97 15.24 -14.31
N ASN A 188 -11.49 15.24 -15.52
CA ASN A 188 -12.91 15.49 -15.77
C ASN A 188 -13.68 14.19 -15.48
N GLU A 189 -14.87 14.34 -14.90
CA GLU A 189 -15.78 13.20 -14.73
C GLU A 189 -16.13 12.62 -16.10
N THR A 190 -15.89 11.32 -16.28
CA THR A 190 -16.38 10.55 -17.42
C THR A 190 -17.90 10.54 -17.38
N GLN A 191 -18.56 11.12 -18.39
CA GLN A 191 -20.01 11.00 -18.60
C GLN A 191 -20.41 9.59 -19.04
#